data_AF-A0A5J9V3V3-F1
#
_entry.id   AF-A0A5J9V3V3-F1
#
_cell.length_a   1.000
_cell.length_b   1.000
_cell.length_c   1.000
_cell.angle_alpha   90.00
_cell.angle_beta   90.00
_cell.angle_gamma   90.00
#
_symmetry.space_group_name_H-M   'P 1'
#
loop_
_entity.id
_entity.type
_entity.pdbx_description
1 polymer ?
#
loop_
_entity_poly.entity_id
_entity_poly.type
_entity_poly.pdbx_seq_one_letter_code
_entity_poly.pdbx_strand_id
1 'polypeptide(L)'
;MQTPAHIRATKACTFVNQKCWEDNKIWKRDALERSKHLTDDCFTIRCDIFVTKGPACSAPLMVLPPPGIHENFGDLLRNKEGADVVFEVGGVTFPVHRCVLAARSTVFKAQLFGSAADGAASSTIRIDNMEANVFKALLVFIYTDSLPEMEGGDGDDEKEDEREPEEGDEEESAEGDREDGEEIEDQGESAEGDEDNETEEGSQEEDGSQVDDDNEDPEAERVMLQNLLVAADKYNLERLKLICGDRLGAYVDVNKVTTLLVLAEQYRCSELKEVCMEFFKSLENLKKVMADDGLEHVTRTCPSVLKELLAKFASTV
;
A
#
# COMPACT_ATOMS: atom_id res chain seq x y z
N MET A 1 -22.88 -42.38 0.40
CA MET A 1 -22.60 -41.52 1.57
C MET A 1 -22.91 -42.29 2.83
N GLN A 2 -21.93 -42.48 3.72
CA GLN A 2 -22.05 -43.34 4.89
C GLN A 2 -22.74 -42.57 6.04
N THR A 3 -23.85 -43.10 6.55
CA THR A 3 -24.60 -42.52 7.68
C THR A 3 -23.78 -42.64 8.98
N PRO A 4 -23.56 -41.55 9.72
CA PRO A 4 -22.82 -41.60 10.99
C PRO A 4 -23.57 -42.46 12.02
N ALA A 5 -22.86 -43.38 12.67
CA ALA A 5 -23.45 -44.26 13.68
C ALA A 5 -23.66 -43.57 15.05
N HIS A 6 -23.05 -42.41 15.24
CA HIS A 6 -23.15 -41.62 16.46
C HIS A 6 -23.07 -40.14 16.10
N ILE A 7 -24.11 -39.36 16.40
CA ILE A 7 -24.15 -37.91 16.21
C ILE A 7 -24.29 -37.29 17.60
N ARG A 8 -23.30 -36.48 18.00
CA ARG A 8 -23.37 -35.66 19.22
C ARG A 8 -23.27 -34.21 18.81
N ALA A 9 -24.40 -33.52 18.76
CA ALA A 9 -24.42 -32.07 18.58
C ALA A 9 -24.16 -31.40 19.93
N THR A 10 -23.07 -30.66 20.05
CA THR A 10 -22.76 -29.85 21.23
C THR A 10 -23.27 -28.42 21.01
N LYS A 11 -23.66 -27.74 22.10
CA LYS A 11 -24.03 -26.32 22.05
C LYS A 11 -22.87 -25.51 21.43
N ALA A 12 -23.21 -24.45 20.68
CA ALA A 12 -22.22 -23.55 20.08
C ALA A 12 -21.21 -23.07 21.13
N CYS A 13 -19.92 -23.17 20.81
CA CYS A 13 -18.82 -22.75 21.68
C CYS A 13 -18.15 -21.52 21.08
N THR A 14 -17.85 -20.51 21.90
CA THR A 14 -17.11 -19.33 21.45
C THR A 14 -15.61 -19.59 21.61
N PHE A 15 -14.87 -19.58 20.50
CA PHE A 15 -13.41 -19.68 20.52
C PHE A 15 -12.83 -18.28 20.79
N VAL A 16 -12.35 -18.04 22.02
CA VAL A 16 -11.61 -16.83 22.38
C VAL A 16 -10.24 -17.26 22.88
N ASN A 17 -9.22 -17.12 22.03
CA ASN A 17 -7.80 -17.27 22.39
C ASN A 17 -7.41 -18.61 23.08
N GLN A 18 -8.20 -19.67 22.91
CA GLN A 18 -7.90 -21.02 23.38
C GLN A 18 -7.48 -21.91 22.22
N LYS A 19 -6.44 -22.75 22.44
CA LYS A 19 -5.82 -23.60 21.42
C LYS A 19 -6.51 -24.96 21.19
N CYS A 20 -7.47 -25.36 22.02
CA CYS A 20 -8.21 -26.62 21.85
C CYS A 20 -9.59 -26.57 22.51
N TRP A 21 -10.51 -27.35 21.94
CA TRP A 21 -11.80 -27.68 22.54
C TRP A 21 -11.77 -29.17 22.88
N GLU A 22 -11.91 -29.50 24.17
CA GLU A 22 -11.80 -30.87 24.67
C GLU A 22 -13.13 -31.32 25.29
N ASP A 23 -13.74 -32.36 24.73
CA ASP A 23 -14.80 -33.12 25.38
C ASP A 23 -14.23 -34.49 25.79
N ASN A 24 -13.97 -34.66 27.08
CA ASN A 24 -13.30 -35.84 27.63
C ASN A 24 -14.21 -37.09 27.71
N LYS A 25 -15.40 -37.07 27.11
CA LYS A 25 -16.38 -38.18 27.16
C LYS A 25 -17.04 -38.49 25.82
N ILE A 26 -16.27 -38.50 24.73
CA ILE A 26 -16.79 -38.81 23.38
C ILE A 26 -17.17 -40.30 23.26
N TRP A 27 -16.31 -41.21 23.72
CA TRP A 27 -16.64 -42.64 23.76
C TRP A 27 -15.86 -43.39 24.85
N LYS A 28 -16.47 -44.42 25.45
CA LYS A 28 -15.77 -45.32 26.36
C LYS A 28 -14.97 -46.34 25.56
N ARG A 29 -13.71 -46.55 25.94
CA ARG A 29 -12.80 -47.52 25.32
C ARG A 29 -13.44 -48.90 25.13
N ASP A 30 -13.96 -49.48 26.20
CA ASP A 30 -14.61 -50.80 26.18
C ASP A 30 -15.81 -50.88 25.22
N ALA A 31 -16.48 -49.75 24.96
CA ALA A 31 -17.62 -49.69 24.04
C ALA A 31 -17.16 -49.60 22.57
N LEU A 32 -16.05 -48.90 22.29
CA LEU A 32 -15.43 -48.84 20.97
C LEU A 32 -14.86 -50.21 20.57
N GLU A 33 -14.15 -50.87 21.49
CA GLU A 33 -13.53 -52.20 21.27
C GLU A 33 -14.57 -53.30 21.01
N ARG A 34 -15.79 -53.17 21.56
CA ARG A 34 -16.91 -54.09 21.28
C ARG A 34 -17.75 -53.70 20.06
N SER A 35 -17.47 -52.57 19.43
CA SER A 35 -18.29 -52.04 18.34
C SER A 35 -17.85 -52.57 16.98
N LYS A 36 -18.76 -52.55 16.02
CA LYS A 36 -18.47 -52.81 14.59
C LYS A 36 -17.70 -51.66 13.89
N HIS A 37 -17.35 -50.61 14.63
CA HIS A 37 -16.71 -49.40 14.09
C HIS A 37 -15.19 -49.43 14.24
N LEU A 38 -14.67 -50.43 14.96
CA LEU A 38 -13.25 -50.77 14.99
C LEU A 38 -13.05 -51.96 14.05
N THR A 39 -12.40 -51.72 12.91
CA THR A 39 -12.07 -52.75 11.92
C THR A 39 -10.59 -52.69 11.64
N ASP A 40 -9.89 -53.82 11.82
CA ASP A 40 -8.44 -53.90 11.65
C ASP A 40 -7.65 -52.89 12.51
N ASP A 41 -8.02 -52.81 13.80
CA ASP A 41 -7.48 -51.85 14.79
C ASP A 41 -7.60 -50.36 14.38
N CYS A 42 -8.41 -50.07 13.36
CA CYS A 42 -8.65 -48.74 12.82
C CYS A 42 -10.12 -48.33 13.00
N PHE A 43 -10.35 -47.06 13.27
CA PHE A 43 -11.67 -46.44 13.26
C PHE A 43 -11.60 -45.05 12.65
N THR A 44 -12.70 -44.56 12.08
CA THR A 44 -12.77 -43.24 11.44
C THR A 44 -13.64 -42.30 12.25
N ILE A 45 -13.13 -41.10 12.54
CA ILE A 45 -13.89 -40.01 13.15
C ILE A 45 -14.32 -39.05 12.05
N ARG A 46 -15.60 -38.69 12.01
CA ARG A 46 -16.14 -37.63 11.16
C ARG A 46 -16.62 -36.48 12.06
N CYS A 47 -16.12 -35.28 11.79
CA CYS A 47 -16.52 -34.06 12.48
C CYS A 47 -17.22 -33.13 11.48
N ASP A 48 -18.51 -32.87 11.68
CA ASP A 48 -19.25 -31.85 10.92
C ASP A 48 -19.24 -30.55 11.76
N ILE A 49 -18.54 -29.52 11.28
CA ILE A 49 -18.36 -28.24 11.98
C ILE A 49 -19.23 -27.17 11.31
N PHE A 50 -20.04 -26.48 12.11
CA PHE A 50 -20.84 -25.34 11.67
C PHE A 50 -20.33 -24.07 12.34
N VAL A 51 -19.80 -23.13 11.54
CA VAL A 51 -19.37 -21.82 12.04
C VAL A 51 -20.54 -20.85 11.89
N THR A 52 -21.07 -20.38 13.02
CA THR A 52 -22.12 -19.36 13.05
C THR A 52 -21.51 -18.05 13.52
N LYS A 53 -21.68 -16.97 12.74
CA LYS A 53 -21.48 -15.61 13.26
C LYS A 53 -22.51 -15.42 14.38
N GLY A 54 -22.05 -15.25 15.62
CA GLY A 54 -22.96 -15.03 16.75
C GLY A 54 -23.87 -13.83 16.45
N PRO A 55 -25.09 -13.76 17.04
CA PRO A 55 -25.86 -12.55 16.95
C PRO A 55 -24.97 -11.44 17.49
N ALA A 56 -24.62 -10.47 16.64
CA ALA A 56 -24.15 -9.20 17.15
C ALA A 56 -25.22 -8.79 18.17
N CYS A 57 -24.84 -8.58 19.43
CA CYS A 57 -25.75 -8.01 20.41
C CYS A 57 -26.36 -6.77 19.75
N SER A 58 -27.61 -6.87 19.30
CA SER A 58 -28.32 -5.79 18.64
C SER A 58 -28.87 -4.87 19.72
N ALA A 59 -27.97 -4.25 20.48
CA ALA A 59 -28.22 -2.87 20.84
C ALA A 59 -28.01 -2.07 19.54
N PRO A 60 -28.81 -1.03 19.25
CA PRO A 60 -28.42 -0.06 18.25
C PRO A 60 -27.19 0.66 18.81
N LEU A 61 -26.01 0.08 18.60
CA LEU A 61 -24.79 0.84 18.64
C LEU A 61 -24.96 1.88 17.54
N MET A 62 -24.91 3.16 17.89
CA MET A 62 -24.62 4.18 16.89
C MET A 62 -23.44 3.66 16.07
N VAL A 63 -23.63 3.50 14.76
CA VAL A 63 -22.56 3.10 13.85
C VAL A 63 -21.52 4.21 13.96
N LEU A 64 -20.46 3.96 14.71
CA LEU A 64 -19.35 4.90 14.82
C LEU A 64 -18.77 5.01 13.40
N PRO A 65 -18.60 6.22 12.85
CA PRO A 65 -17.95 6.38 11.57
C PRO A 65 -16.54 5.76 11.62
N PRO A 66 -16.05 5.20 10.50
CA PRO A 66 -14.70 4.65 10.43
C PRO A 66 -13.63 5.67 10.86
N PRO A 67 -12.45 5.21 11.34
CA PRO A 67 -11.36 6.12 11.70
C PRO A 67 -10.82 6.88 10.47
N GLY A 68 -11.13 8.17 10.35
CA GLY A 68 -10.72 9.01 9.19
C GLY A 68 -9.33 9.63 9.28
N ILE A 69 -8.52 9.31 10.31
CA ILE A 69 -7.22 9.97 10.51
C ILE A 69 -6.28 9.81 9.29
N HIS A 70 -6.30 8.64 8.66
CA HIS A 70 -5.49 8.36 7.48
C HIS A 70 -5.90 9.24 6.28
N GLU A 71 -7.19 9.49 6.10
CA GLU A 71 -7.73 10.43 5.11
C GLU A 71 -7.28 11.85 5.42
N ASN A 72 -7.46 12.31 6.68
CA ASN A 72 -7.09 13.68 7.06
C ASN A 72 -5.59 13.98 6.87
N PHE A 73 -4.70 13.03 7.20
CA PHE A 73 -3.28 13.20 6.92
C PHE A 73 -2.95 13.02 5.43
N GLY A 74 -3.68 12.17 4.71
CA GLY A 74 -3.59 12.08 3.25
C GLY A 74 -3.94 13.40 2.55
N ASP A 75 -4.98 14.08 3.03
CA ASP A 75 -5.41 15.41 2.55
C ASP A 75 -4.31 16.45 2.78
N LEU A 76 -3.65 16.39 3.94
CA LEU A 76 -2.53 17.29 4.26
C LEU A 76 -1.36 17.11 3.28
N LEU A 77 -1.04 15.87 2.90
CA LEU A 77 -0.03 15.59 1.89
C LEU A 77 -0.43 16.11 0.50
N ARG A 78 -1.70 15.95 0.11
CA ARG A 78 -2.21 16.35 -1.21
C ARG A 78 -2.34 17.87 -1.35
N ASN A 79 -2.90 18.53 -0.35
CA ASN A 79 -3.16 19.97 -0.37
C ASN A 79 -1.91 20.81 -0.08
N LYS A 80 -0.84 20.19 0.46
CA LYS A 80 0.46 20.82 0.76
C LYS A 80 0.35 21.96 1.81
N GLU A 81 -0.78 22.09 2.51
CA GLU A 81 -1.05 23.18 3.45
C GLU A 81 -0.17 23.07 4.70
N GLY A 82 0.68 24.07 4.94
CA GLY A 82 1.58 24.09 6.10
C GLY A 82 2.87 23.28 5.92
N ALA A 83 3.18 22.87 4.68
CA ALA A 83 4.45 22.22 4.36
C ALA A 83 5.64 23.15 4.72
N ASP A 84 6.61 22.61 5.45
CA ASP A 84 7.75 23.34 6.01
C ASP A 84 9.11 22.80 5.51
N VAL A 85 9.08 21.87 4.57
CA VAL A 85 10.26 21.33 3.87
C VAL A 85 9.86 20.86 2.48
N VAL A 86 10.79 20.96 1.52
CA VAL A 86 10.60 20.45 0.15
C VAL A 86 11.66 19.39 -0.12
N PHE A 87 11.25 18.22 -0.61
CA PHE A 87 12.18 17.21 -1.13
C PHE A 87 12.25 17.29 -2.64
N GLU A 88 13.44 17.19 -3.21
CA GLU A 88 13.66 17.09 -4.66
C GLU A 88 14.17 15.68 -4.98
N VAL A 89 13.39 14.91 -5.75
CA VAL A 89 13.65 13.51 -6.05
C VAL A 89 13.40 13.27 -7.54
N GLY A 90 14.45 12.90 -8.28
CA GLY A 90 14.34 12.68 -9.73
C GLY A 90 13.86 13.91 -10.51
N GLY A 91 14.15 15.12 -10.05
CA GLY A 91 13.69 16.38 -10.64
C GLY A 91 12.27 16.80 -10.25
N VAL A 92 11.54 15.97 -9.50
CA VAL A 92 10.20 16.28 -8.98
C VAL A 92 10.32 16.82 -7.56
N THR A 93 9.56 17.86 -7.23
CA THR A 93 9.54 18.47 -5.90
C THR A 93 8.33 17.99 -5.08
N PHE A 94 8.55 17.76 -3.79
CA PHE A 94 7.57 17.24 -2.85
C PHE A 94 7.52 18.13 -1.60
N PRO A 95 6.61 19.12 -1.55
CA PRO A 95 6.34 19.89 -0.33
C PRO A 95 5.70 18.98 0.74
N VAL A 96 6.33 18.87 1.91
CA VAL A 96 5.92 17.94 2.97
C VAL A 96 6.16 18.54 4.36
N HIS A 97 5.73 17.80 5.39
CA HIS A 97 5.73 18.24 6.79
C HIS A 97 6.80 17.51 7.59
N ARG A 98 7.78 18.23 8.12
CA ARG A 98 8.90 17.67 8.90
C ARG A 98 8.41 16.85 10.09
N CYS A 99 7.39 17.35 10.79
CA CYS A 99 6.87 16.72 12.00
C CYS A 99 6.24 15.34 11.71
N VAL A 100 5.53 15.19 10.59
CA VAL A 100 4.94 13.92 10.17
C VAL A 100 6.03 12.90 9.79
N LEU A 101 6.99 13.32 8.95
CA LEU A 101 8.12 12.48 8.56
C LEU A 101 8.94 12.01 9.78
N ALA A 102 9.27 12.94 10.69
CA ALA A 102 10.06 12.64 11.87
C ALA A 102 9.31 11.79 12.91
N ALA A 103 7.97 11.87 12.97
CA ALA A 103 7.18 11.00 13.82
C ALA A 103 7.20 9.54 13.33
N ARG A 104 7.24 9.34 12.01
CA ARG A 104 7.07 8.03 11.37
C ARG A 104 8.39 7.36 10.99
N SER A 105 9.46 8.11 10.80
CA SER A 105 10.79 7.61 10.47
C SER A 105 11.85 8.21 11.38
N THR A 106 12.59 7.34 12.07
CA THR A 106 13.75 7.73 12.88
C THR A 106 14.88 8.32 12.03
N VAL A 107 14.99 7.88 10.76
CA VAL A 107 15.99 8.37 9.81
C VAL A 107 15.65 9.80 9.38
N PHE A 108 14.39 10.05 8.98
CA PHE A 108 13.97 11.43 8.71
C PHE A 108 14.05 12.32 9.95
N LYS A 109 13.71 11.80 11.13
CA LYS A 109 13.87 12.55 12.38
C LYS A 109 15.31 12.99 12.61
N ALA A 110 16.27 12.08 12.43
CA ALA A 110 17.69 12.40 12.58
C ALA A 110 18.18 13.38 11.49
N GLN A 111 17.70 13.21 10.25
CA GLN A 111 18.08 14.07 9.12
C GLN A 111 17.51 15.49 9.27
N LEU A 112 16.28 15.64 9.76
CA LEU A 112 15.57 16.92 9.84
C LEU A 112 15.81 17.64 11.18
N PHE A 113 15.99 16.91 12.28
CA PHE A 113 16.08 17.51 13.62
C PHE A 113 17.36 17.13 14.37
N GLY A 114 18.30 16.42 13.73
CA GLY A 114 19.59 16.08 14.33
C GLY A 114 20.60 17.22 14.22
N SER A 115 21.72 17.08 14.94
CA SER A 115 22.82 18.08 14.97
C SER A 115 23.54 18.31 13.64
N ALA A 116 23.24 17.51 12.61
CA ALA A 116 23.72 17.65 11.24
C ALA A 116 22.70 18.32 10.29
N ALA A 117 21.57 18.79 10.81
CA ALA A 117 20.64 19.63 10.06
C ALA A 117 21.25 21.04 9.98
N ASP A 118 22.14 21.24 9.00
CA ASP A 118 22.71 22.55 8.70
C ASP A 118 21.58 23.57 8.53
N GLY A 119 21.70 24.67 9.28
CA GLY A 119 20.64 25.66 9.51
C GLY A 119 20.25 26.48 8.28
N ALA A 120 19.58 25.86 7.31
CA ALA A 120 18.97 26.53 6.18
C ALA A 120 17.47 26.73 6.44
N ALA A 121 17.06 27.99 6.65
CA ALA A 121 15.68 28.43 6.86
C ALA A 121 14.75 28.24 5.63
N SER A 122 15.24 27.58 4.58
CA SER A 122 14.47 27.17 3.39
C SER A 122 15.20 25.95 2.82
N SER A 123 14.97 24.79 3.43
CA SER A 123 15.74 23.58 3.13
C SER A 123 15.03 22.75 2.07
N THR A 124 15.42 22.90 0.81
CA THR A 124 15.19 21.86 -0.19
C THR A 124 16.17 20.71 0.05
N ILE A 125 15.67 19.48 0.20
CA ILE A 125 16.48 18.29 0.47
C ILE A 125 16.46 17.37 -0.75
N ARG A 126 17.64 17.08 -1.31
CA ARG A 126 17.78 16.21 -2.48
C ARG A 126 17.92 14.73 -2.12
N ILE A 127 17.30 13.86 -2.92
CA ILE A 127 17.46 12.39 -2.84
C ILE A 127 17.85 11.87 -4.23
N ASP A 128 19.11 11.49 -4.40
CA ASP A 128 19.68 11.17 -5.72
C ASP A 128 19.54 9.69 -6.16
N ASN A 129 19.06 8.79 -5.28
CA ASN A 129 19.00 7.34 -5.53
C ASN A 129 17.60 6.77 -5.24
N MET A 130 16.58 7.44 -5.72
CA MET A 130 15.18 7.01 -5.60
C MET A 130 14.38 7.59 -6.75
N GLU A 131 13.52 6.77 -7.34
CA GLU A 131 12.56 7.25 -8.34
C GLU A 131 11.44 8.05 -7.66
N ALA A 132 10.90 9.05 -8.36
CA ALA A 132 9.90 9.95 -7.82
C ALA A 132 8.61 9.23 -7.41
N ASN A 133 8.15 8.25 -8.19
CA ASN A 133 7.01 7.37 -7.89
C ASN A 133 7.21 6.54 -6.61
N VAL A 134 8.41 6.00 -6.39
CA VAL A 134 8.75 5.24 -5.17
C VAL A 134 8.73 6.17 -3.96
N PHE A 135 9.25 7.39 -4.10
CA PHE A 135 9.20 8.38 -3.03
C PHE A 135 7.77 8.86 -2.75
N LYS A 136 6.95 9.09 -3.80
CA LYS A 136 5.51 9.37 -3.68
C LYS A 136 4.81 8.27 -2.88
N ALA A 137 5.06 7.00 -3.22
CA ALA A 137 4.46 5.87 -2.51
C ALA A 137 4.92 5.77 -1.04
N LEU A 138 6.20 6.03 -0.79
CA LEU A 138 6.76 6.12 0.56
C LEU A 138 6.06 7.23 1.38
N LEU A 139 5.84 8.40 0.80
CA LEU A 139 5.12 9.50 1.44
C LEU A 139 3.67 9.13 1.73
N VAL A 140 2.94 8.57 0.77
CA VAL A 140 1.57 8.10 1.00
C VAL A 140 1.51 7.15 2.19
N PHE A 141 2.43 6.19 2.28
CA PHE A 141 2.50 5.28 3.43
C PHE A 141 2.82 6.00 4.75
N ILE A 142 3.71 6.99 4.73
CA ILE A 142 4.06 7.74 5.94
C ILE A 142 2.85 8.48 6.51
N TYR A 143 2.03 9.10 5.66
CA TYR A 143 0.85 9.87 6.08
C TYR A 143 -0.38 9.01 6.37
N THR A 144 -0.59 7.93 5.62
CA THR A 144 -1.85 7.16 5.66
C THR A 144 -1.72 5.77 6.27
N ASP A 145 -0.49 5.29 6.51
CA ASP A 145 -0.19 3.90 6.91
C ASP A 145 -0.75 2.84 5.93
N SER A 146 -0.99 3.24 4.68
CA SER A 146 -1.52 2.40 3.61
C SER A 146 -0.61 2.46 2.39
N LEU A 147 -0.47 1.33 1.70
CA LEU A 147 0.27 1.27 0.45
C LEU A 147 -0.65 1.80 -0.67
N PRO A 148 -0.21 2.78 -1.49
CA PRO A 148 -1.03 3.24 -2.61
C PRO A 148 -1.24 2.11 -3.62
N GLU A 149 -2.33 2.23 -4.37
CA GLU A 149 -2.50 1.49 -5.61
C GLU A 149 -1.44 1.99 -6.60
N MET A 150 -0.74 1.05 -7.23
CA MET A 150 0.40 1.36 -8.09
C MET A 150 -0.12 1.78 -9.46
N GLU A 151 -0.70 2.97 -9.55
CA GLU A 151 -1.09 3.55 -10.83
C GLU A 151 0.16 3.79 -11.68
N GLY A 152 0.18 3.21 -12.88
CA GLY A 152 1.18 3.50 -13.91
C GLY A 152 1.18 5.00 -14.16
N GLY A 153 2.33 5.63 -13.94
CA GLY A 153 2.39 7.08 -13.79
C GLY A 153 1.90 7.83 -15.02
N ASP A 154 0.74 8.46 -14.89
CA ASP A 154 0.48 9.72 -15.57
C ASP A 154 0.90 10.85 -14.63
N GLY A 155 1.89 11.61 -15.08
CA GLY A 155 2.25 12.88 -14.46
C GLY A 155 1.09 13.83 -14.64
N ASP A 156 0.28 13.99 -13.60
CA ASP A 156 -0.51 15.20 -13.41
C ASP A 156 0.47 16.34 -13.21
N ASP A 157 1.00 16.87 -14.32
CA ASP A 157 1.49 18.23 -14.41
C ASP A 157 0.28 19.13 -14.10
N GLU A 158 0.06 19.37 -12.81
CA GLU A 158 -0.71 20.51 -12.34
C GLU A 158 -0.09 21.73 -13.01
N LYS A 159 -0.72 22.21 -14.09
CA LYS A 159 -0.36 23.49 -14.72
C LYS A 159 -0.49 24.55 -13.64
N GLU A 160 0.66 25.01 -13.13
CA GLU A 160 0.73 26.19 -12.30
C GLU A 160 0.17 27.36 -13.13
N ASP A 161 -0.96 27.87 -12.67
CA ASP A 161 -1.56 29.11 -13.16
C ASP A 161 -0.64 30.24 -12.70
N GLU A 162 0.45 30.47 -13.43
CA GLU A 162 1.35 31.62 -13.28
C GLU A 162 0.56 32.90 -13.55
N ARG A 163 -0.16 33.39 -12.54
CA ARG A 163 -0.56 34.79 -12.49
C ARG A 163 0.62 35.57 -11.95
N GLU A 164 1.45 36.07 -12.86
CA GLU A 164 2.42 37.10 -12.56
C GLU A 164 1.71 38.30 -11.88
N PRO A 165 2.26 38.85 -10.78
CA PRO A 165 1.84 40.15 -10.31
C PRO A 165 2.42 41.21 -11.25
N GLU A 166 1.56 42.00 -11.90
CA GLU A 166 2.03 43.18 -12.63
C GLU A 166 2.73 44.14 -11.65
N GLU A 167 4.04 44.35 -11.89
CA GLU A 167 4.82 45.43 -11.32
C GLU A 167 4.27 46.76 -11.86
N GLY A 168 3.49 47.45 -11.03
CA GLY A 168 3.12 48.85 -11.26
C GLY A 168 4.11 49.76 -10.53
N ASP A 169 4.85 50.56 -11.31
CA ASP A 169 5.88 51.48 -10.87
C ASP A 169 5.45 52.43 -9.74
N GLU A 170 6.39 52.66 -8.82
CA GLU A 170 6.36 53.74 -7.84
C GLU A 170 6.43 55.10 -8.57
N GLU A 171 5.41 55.96 -8.40
CA GLU A 171 5.60 57.41 -8.49
C GLU A 171 5.02 58.11 -7.25
N GLU A 172 5.89 58.85 -6.56
CA GLU A 172 5.63 59.65 -5.37
C GLU A 172 5.27 61.10 -5.77
N SER A 173 4.41 61.72 -4.94
CA SER A 173 4.06 63.16 -4.85
C SER A 173 3.11 63.70 -5.95
N ALA A 174 2.06 64.46 -5.66
CA ALA A 174 1.96 65.61 -4.77
C ALA A 174 0.49 65.95 -4.40
N GLU A 175 0.32 66.65 -3.28
CA GLU A 175 -0.94 67.26 -2.81
C GLU A 175 -1.45 68.36 -3.77
N GLY A 176 -2.78 68.46 -3.94
CA GLY A 176 -3.42 69.55 -4.68
C GLY A 176 -4.95 69.56 -4.51
N ASP A 177 -5.46 70.68 -4.03
CA ASP A 177 -6.84 70.96 -3.59
C ASP A 177 -7.94 70.98 -4.68
N ARG A 178 -9.15 70.59 -4.24
CA ARG A 178 -10.51 71.15 -4.46
C ARG A 178 -11.07 71.50 -5.87
N GLU A 179 -12.36 71.16 -5.96
CA GLU A 179 -13.52 71.88 -6.52
C GLU A 179 -14.19 71.40 -7.83
N ASP A 180 -15.52 71.33 -7.72
CA ASP A 180 -16.62 71.33 -8.71
C ASP A 180 -16.69 70.14 -9.70
N GLY A 181 -17.79 69.39 -9.83
CA GLY A 181 -19.20 69.76 -9.78
C GLY A 181 -19.73 69.82 -11.22
N GLU A 182 -20.37 68.75 -11.72
CA GLU A 182 -21.50 68.84 -12.67
C GLU A 182 -22.10 67.46 -12.96
N GLU A 183 -23.41 67.38 -12.75
CA GLU A 183 -24.34 66.35 -13.22
C GLU A 183 -24.59 66.56 -14.71
N ILE A 184 -24.58 65.49 -15.53
CA ILE A 184 -25.39 65.43 -16.75
C ILE A 184 -25.96 64.02 -16.90
N GLU A 185 -27.28 63.91 -16.77
CA GLU A 185 -28.11 62.83 -17.29
C GLU A 185 -28.24 62.99 -18.82
N ASP A 186 -28.19 61.89 -19.58
CA ASP A 186 -28.99 61.81 -20.81
C ASP A 186 -29.40 60.37 -21.13
N GLN A 187 -30.62 60.25 -21.66
CA GLN A 187 -31.36 59.04 -21.99
C GLN A 187 -31.40 58.87 -23.53
N GLY A 188 -31.75 57.66 -24.01
CA GLY A 188 -32.24 57.42 -25.38
C GLY A 188 -31.48 56.28 -26.07
N GLU A 189 -32.02 55.07 -26.14
CA GLU A 189 -33.04 54.55 -27.09
C GLU A 189 -32.53 54.18 -28.49
N SER A 190 -32.67 52.88 -28.78
CA SER A 190 -33.29 52.27 -29.98
C SER A 190 -32.46 51.72 -31.15
N ALA A 191 -33.07 50.65 -31.73
CA ALA A 191 -32.90 49.94 -33.00
C ALA A 191 -31.75 48.90 -33.07
N GLU A 192 -32.04 47.60 -33.04
CA GLU A 192 -32.69 46.75 -34.08
C GLU A 192 -31.87 46.62 -35.38
N GLY A 193 -31.51 45.38 -35.71
CA GLY A 193 -30.82 44.98 -36.93
C GLY A 193 -30.54 43.47 -36.91
N ASP A 194 -31.48 42.72 -37.49
CA ASP A 194 -31.48 41.28 -37.74
C ASP A 194 -30.29 40.82 -38.62
N GLU A 195 -29.91 39.54 -38.52
CA GLU A 195 -29.82 38.59 -39.65
C GLU A 195 -29.10 37.28 -39.24
N ASP A 196 -29.94 36.28 -38.93
CA ASP A 196 -29.88 34.86 -39.29
C ASP A 196 -28.57 34.27 -39.86
N ASN A 197 -28.10 33.19 -39.22
CA ASN A 197 -27.80 31.96 -39.95
C ASN A 197 -27.95 30.73 -39.03
N GLU A 198 -29.09 30.06 -39.17
CA GLU A 198 -29.33 28.69 -38.72
C GLU A 198 -28.67 27.70 -39.69
N THR A 199 -27.96 26.70 -39.17
CA THR A 199 -28.01 25.31 -39.68
C THR A 199 -27.57 24.40 -38.53
N GLU A 200 -28.53 23.84 -37.77
CA GLU A 200 -28.97 22.43 -37.81
C GLU A 200 -27.81 21.43 -37.71
N GLU A 201 -27.63 20.83 -36.53
CA GLU A 201 -28.25 19.59 -36.06
C GLU A 201 -27.39 18.36 -36.37
N GLY A 202 -27.08 17.62 -35.30
CA GLY A 202 -26.25 16.43 -35.34
C GLY A 202 -26.07 15.86 -33.95
N SER A 203 -27.17 15.44 -33.35
CA SER A 203 -27.23 14.61 -32.15
C SER A 203 -26.31 13.40 -32.23
N GLN A 204 -25.54 13.14 -31.16
CA GLN A 204 -25.27 11.79 -30.69
C GLN A 204 -24.84 11.82 -29.22
N GLU A 205 -25.76 11.34 -28.38
CA GLU A 205 -25.48 10.83 -27.04
C GLU A 205 -24.67 9.53 -27.14
N GLU A 206 -23.95 9.27 -26.04
CA GLU A 206 -23.25 8.04 -25.66
C GLU A 206 -21.97 7.68 -26.45
N ASP A 207 -20.83 7.96 -25.83
CA ASP A 207 -19.85 6.90 -25.62
C ASP A 207 -19.16 7.11 -24.27
N GLY A 208 -19.60 6.34 -23.29
CA GLY A 208 -18.79 6.12 -22.11
C GLY A 208 -17.54 5.39 -22.58
N SER A 209 -16.44 6.12 -22.74
CA SER A 209 -15.12 5.49 -22.80
C SER A 209 -14.76 5.03 -21.40
N GLN A 210 -15.45 3.97 -20.97
CA GLN A 210 -14.85 2.90 -20.23
C GLN A 210 -13.72 2.37 -21.11
N VAL A 211 -12.58 3.05 -21.05
CA VAL A 211 -11.31 2.42 -21.42
C VAL A 211 -10.95 1.59 -20.20
N ASP A 212 -11.57 0.41 -20.12
CA ASP A 212 -10.97 -0.72 -19.44
C ASP A 212 -9.65 -1.00 -20.18
N ASP A 213 -8.55 -0.40 -19.72
CA ASP A 213 -7.21 -0.90 -20.00
C ASP A 213 -6.36 -0.77 -18.73
N ASP A 214 -6.84 -1.44 -17.67
CA ASP A 214 -6.01 -1.86 -16.54
C ASP A 214 -4.95 -2.86 -17.05
N ASN A 215 -3.98 -2.35 -17.82
CA ASN A 215 -2.70 -3.01 -17.99
C ASN A 215 -1.89 -2.78 -16.71
N GLU A 216 -2.32 -3.39 -15.61
CA GLU A 216 -1.43 -3.65 -14.48
C GLU A 216 -0.33 -4.57 -15.00
N ASP A 217 0.78 -4.00 -15.46
CA ASP A 217 1.96 -4.79 -15.78
C ASP A 217 2.48 -5.41 -14.47
N PRO A 218 2.31 -6.73 -14.27
CA PRO A 218 2.71 -7.38 -13.03
C PRO A 218 4.23 -7.25 -12.79
N GLU A 219 5.01 -7.04 -13.84
CA GLU A 219 6.44 -6.83 -13.72
C GLU A 219 6.77 -5.42 -13.20
N ALA A 220 6.02 -4.40 -13.61
CA ALA A 220 6.17 -3.03 -13.10
C ALA A 220 5.80 -2.94 -11.61
N GLU A 221 4.68 -3.54 -11.17
CA GLU A 221 4.31 -3.59 -9.75
C GLU A 221 5.42 -4.26 -8.93
N ARG A 222 5.95 -5.39 -9.42
CA ARG A 222 7.06 -6.11 -8.77
C ARG A 222 8.30 -5.23 -8.61
N VAL A 223 8.71 -4.50 -9.64
CA VAL A 223 9.88 -3.60 -9.59
C VAL A 223 9.64 -2.48 -8.58
N MET A 224 8.45 -1.88 -8.58
CA MET A 224 8.08 -0.83 -7.63
C MET A 224 8.09 -1.34 -6.19
N LEU A 225 7.55 -2.53 -5.92
CA LEU A 225 7.60 -3.19 -4.61
C LEU A 225 9.03 -3.45 -4.13
N GLN A 226 9.94 -3.85 -5.03
CA GLN A 226 11.35 -4.04 -4.70
C GLN A 226 11.99 -2.72 -4.30
N ASN A 227 11.83 -1.68 -5.12
CA ASN A 227 12.37 -0.35 -4.81
C ASN A 227 11.80 0.22 -3.51
N LEU A 228 10.51 -0.02 -3.26
CA LEU A 228 9.87 0.41 -2.02
C LEU A 228 10.34 -0.39 -0.80
N LEU A 229 10.66 -1.68 -0.95
CA LEU A 229 11.29 -2.46 0.12
C LEU A 229 12.66 -1.90 0.51
N VAL A 230 13.46 -1.50 -0.49
CA VAL A 230 14.76 -0.83 -0.30
C VAL A 230 14.57 0.50 0.45
N ALA A 231 13.57 1.29 0.02
CA ALA A 231 13.22 2.56 0.66
C ALA A 231 12.75 2.37 2.11
N ALA A 232 11.90 1.37 2.36
CA ALA A 232 11.37 1.05 3.68
C ALA A 232 12.49 0.70 4.66
N ASP A 233 13.47 -0.10 4.24
CA ASP A 233 14.65 -0.40 5.06
C ASP A 233 15.51 0.85 5.29
N LYS A 234 15.79 1.63 4.23
CA LYS A 234 16.57 2.87 4.29
C LYS A 234 15.98 3.89 5.27
N TYR A 235 14.66 4.03 5.30
CA TYR A 235 13.95 4.97 6.18
C TYR A 235 13.39 4.34 7.46
N ASN A 236 13.75 3.08 7.73
CA ASN A 236 13.37 2.34 8.93
C ASN A 236 11.84 2.29 9.18
N LEU A 237 11.09 1.92 8.13
CA LEU A 237 9.64 1.77 8.14
C LEU A 237 9.27 0.27 8.17
N GLU A 238 9.37 -0.34 9.35
CA GLU A 238 9.25 -1.80 9.51
C GLU A 238 7.92 -2.34 8.97
N ARG A 239 6.78 -1.69 9.26
CA ARG A 239 5.47 -2.17 8.78
C ARG A 239 5.37 -2.16 7.25
N LEU A 240 5.91 -1.15 6.58
CA LEU A 240 5.95 -1.08 5.12
C LEU A 240 6.80 -2.22 4.54
N LYS A 241 7.93 -2.51 5.19
CA LYS A 241 8.83 -3.59 4.80
C LYS A 241 8.15 -4.97 4.82
N LEU A 242 7.32 -5.25 5.83
CA LEU A 242 6.55 -6.50 5.89
C LEU A 242 5.48 -6.54 4.77
N ILE A 243 4.78 -5.43 4.51
CA ILE A 243 3.78 -5.35 3.45
C ILE A 243 4.41 -5.58 2.07
N CYS A 244 5.54 -4.94 1.78
CA CYS A 244 6.26 -5.17 0.52
C CYS A 244 6.71 -6.62 0.40
N GLY A 245 7.20 -7.21 1.49
CA GLY A 245 7.61 -8.62 1.53
C GLY A 245 6.47 -9.60 1.24
N ASP A 246 5.31 -9.38 1.86
CA ASP A 246 4.10 -10.19 1.67
C ASP A 246 3.62 -10.13 0.21
N ARG A 247 3.51 -8.93 -0.37
CA ARG A 247 3.11 -8.75 -1.78
C ARG A 247 4.13 -9.34 -2.76
N LEU A 248 5.44 -9.15 -2.50
CA LEU A 248 6.50 -9.78 -3.31
C LEU A 248 6.46 -11.31 -3.24
N GLY A 249 5.89 -11.87 -2.17
CA GLY A 249 5.65 -13.30 -2.03
C GLY A 249 4.77 -13.88 -3.14
N ALA A 250 3.82 -13.09 -3.66
CA ALA A 250 2.96 -13.51 -4.78
C ALA A 250 3.73 -13.69 -6.11
N TYR A 251 4.90 -13.05 -6.23
CA TYR A 251 5.76 -13.07 -7.42
C TYR A 251 6.85 -14.15 -7.38
N VAL A 252 6.85 -15.01 -6.36
CA VAL A 252 7.85 -16.08 -6.22
C VAL A 252 7.58 -17.20 -7.21
N ASP A 253 8.47 -17.32 -8.21
CA ASP A 253 8.49 -18.40 -9.20
C ASP A 253 9.90 -19.00 -9.33
N VAL A 254 10.04 -20.05 -10.15
CA VAL A 254 11.32 -20.74 -10.37
C VAL A 254 12.43 -19.80 -10.85
N ASN A 255 12.09 -18.78 -11.65
CA ASN A 255 13.07 -17.87 -12.26
C ASN A 255 13.44 -16.74 -11.30
N LYS A 256 12.52 -16.31 -10.43
CA LYS A 256 12.64 -15.12 -9.57
C LYS A 256 13.01 -15.45 -8.13
N VAL A 257 12.73 -16.67 -7.64
CA VAL A 257 12.89 -17.05 -6.21
C VAL A 257 14.28 -16.79 -5.67
N THR A 258 15.34 -17.05 -6.44
CA THR A 258 16.72 -16.78 -6.01
C THR A 258 16.96 -15.29 -5.82
N THR A 259 16.56 -14.47 -6.80
CA THR A 259 16.75 -13.02 -6.76
C THR A 259 15.96 -12.41 -5.61
N LEU A 260 14.71 -12.84 -5.42
CA LEU A 260 13.87 -12.40 -4.29
C LEU A 260 14.41 -12.87 -2.94
N LEU A 261 14.97 -14.07 -2.84
CA LEU A 261 15.59 -14.57 -1.61
C LEU A 261 16.85 -13.77 -1.24
N VAL A 262 17.70 -13.45 -2.21
CA VAL A 262 18.87 -12.58 -1.98
C VAL A 262 18.43 -11.20 -1.53
N LEU A 263 17.41 -10.64 -2.17
CA LEU A 263 16.84 -9.35 -1.81
C LEU A 263 16.26 -9.38 -0.39
N ALA A 264 15.54 -10.44 -0.01
CA ALA A 264 14.99 -10.63 1.33
C ALA A 264 16.08 -10.68 2.41
N GLU A 265 17.19 -11.39 2.17
CA GLU A 265 18.32 -11.43 3.10
C GLU A 265 19.04 -10.08 3.18
N GLN A 266 19.30 -9.46 2.03
CA GLN A 266 20.02 -8.18 1.94
C GLN A 266 19.32 -7.08 2.72
N TYR A 267 18.01 -6.98 2.58
CA TYR A 267 17.20 -5.99 3.28
C TYR A 267 16.56 -6.54 4.54
N ARG A 268 16.93 -7.73 5.04
CA ARG A 268 16.40 -8.32 6.30
C ARG A 268 14.86 -8.38 6.35
N CYS A 269 14.21 -8.74 5.24
CA CYS A 269 12.77 -8.95 5.15
C CYS A 269 12.44 -10.42 5.46
N SER A 270 11.94 -10.70 6.67
CA SER A 270 11.65 -12.06 7.14
C SER A 270 10.53 -12.75 6.37
N GLU A 271 9.47 -12.01 6.04
CA GLU A 271 8.25 -12.48 5.40
C GLU A 271 8.57 -13.04 4.02
N LEU A 272 9.26 -12.25 3.19
CA LEU A 272 9.68 -12.68 1.86
C LEU A 272 10.67 -13.85 1.93
N LYS A 273 11.58 -13.84 2.92
CA LYS A 273 12.55 -14.93 3.12
C LYS A 273 11.84 -16.24 3.44
N GLU A 274 10.87 -16.24 4.34
CA GLU A 274 10.11 -17.45 4.67
C GLU A 274 9.29 -17.97 3.48
N VAL A 275 8.64 -17.09 2.71
CA VAL A 275 7.93 -17.49 1.48
C VAL A 275 8.89 -18.14 0.47
N CYS A 276 10.06 -17.56 0.24
CA CYS A 276 11.09 -18.14 -0.64
C CYS A 276 11.58 -19.50 -0.10
N MET A 277 11.81 -19.61 1.21
CA MET A 277 12.24 -20.86 1.84
C MET A 277 11.16 -21.94 1.77
N GLU A 278 9.89 -21.57 1.88
CA GLU A 278 8.74 -22.47 1.70
C GLU A 278 8.72 -23.03 0.28
N PHE A 279 8.96 -22.19 -0.73
CA PHE A 279 9.02 -22.59 -2.14
C PHE A 279 10.06 -23.69 -2.38
N PHE A 280 11.21 -23.59 -1.71
CA PHE A 280 12.28 -24.59 -1.81
C PHE A 280 11.93 -25.92 -1.16
N LYS A 281 10.98 -26.01 -0.20
CA LYS A 281 10.62 -27.30 0.42
C LYS A 281 10.20 -28.37 -0.60
N SER A 282 9.68 -27.97 -1.76
CA SER A 282 9.43 -28.88 -2.87
C SER A 282 10.73 -29.23 -3.62
N LEU A 283 11.12 -30.51 -3.57
CA LEU A 283 12.30 -31.03 -4.26
C LEU A 283 12.23 -30.82 -5.78
N GLU A 284 11.05 -30.80 -6.38
CA GLU A 284 10.87 -30.52 -7.81
C GLU A 284 11.22 -29.08 -8.16
N ASN A 285 10.79 -28.12 -7.33
CA ASN A 285 11.10 -26.71 -7.52
C ASN A 285 12.60 -26.46 -7.34
N LEU A 286 13.20 -27.03 -6.29
CA LEU A 286 14.64 -26.94 -6.07
C LEU A 286 15.43 -27.47 -7.28
N LYS A 287 15.08 -28.66 -7.79
CA LYS A 287 15.76 -29.25 -8.95
C LYS A 287 15.70 -28.35 -10.18
N LYS A 288 14.56 -27.69 -10.43
CA LYS A 288 14.42 -26.74 -11.54
C LYS A 288 15.34 -25.53 -11.35
N VAL A 289 15.33 -24.91 -10.17
CA VAL A 289 16.21 -23.76 -9.86
C VAL A 289 17.69 -24.13 -9.98
N MET A 290 18.07 -25.33 -9.51
CA MET A 290 19.45 -25.81 -9.60
C MET A 290 19.89 -26.17 -11.03
N ALA A 291 18.96 -26.47 -11.94
CA ALA A 291 19.27 -26.79 -13.33
C ALA A 291 19.71 -25.55 -14.13
N ASP A 292 19.26 -24.36 -13.71
CA ASP A 292 19.56 -23.09 -14.37
C ASP A 292 20.71 -22.32 -13.69
N ASP A 293 21.59 -23.02 -12.96
CA ASP A 293 22.63 -22.41 -12.10
C ASP A 293 22.05 -21.37 -11.11
N GLY A 294 20.76 -21.48 -10.83
CA GLY A 294 19.97 -20.45 -10.14
C GLY A 294 20.40 -20.24 -8.70
N LEU A 295 21.25 -21.07 -8.09
CA LEU A 295 21.78 -20.86 -6.74
C LEU A 295 23.19 -20.24 -6.71
N GLU A 296 23.83 -20.01 -7.86
CA GLU A 296 25.15 -19.37 -7.90
C GLU A 296 25.12 -17.97 -7.29
N HIS A 297 24.07 -17.20 -7.59
CA HIS A 297 23.90 -15.85 -7.05
C HIS A 297 23.77 -15.86 -5.52
N VAL A 298 23.01 -16.80 -4.95
CA VAL A 298 22.88 -16.98 -3.49
C VAL A 298 24.21 -17.39 -2.87
N THR A 299 24.96 -18.29 -3.52
CA THR A 299 26.25 -18.75 -3.01
C THR A 299 27.26 -17.60 -2.92
N ARG A 300 27.26 -16.69 -3.90
CA ARG A 300 28.15 -15.54 -3.95
C ARG A 300 27.73 -14.43 -3.00
N THR A 301 26.43 -14.12 -2.93
CA THR A 301 25.93 -12.95 -2.20
C THR A 301 25.61 -13.27 -0.73
N CYS A 302 25.07 -14.46 -0.45
CA CYS A 302 24.55 -14.83 0.88
C CYS A 302 24.87 -16.30 1.25
N PRO A 303 26.12 -16.64 1.59
CA PRO A 303 26.50 -18.02 1.94
C PRO A 303 25.84 -18.53 3.23
N SER A 304 25.37 -17.65 4.11
CA SER A 304 24.56 -17.99 5.29
C SER A 304 23.23 -18.64 4.90
N VAL A 305 22.54 -18.05 3.93
CA VAL A 305 21.24 -18.50 3.42
C VAL A 305 21.35 -19.89 2.79
N LEU A 306 22.44 -20.15 2.06
CA LEU A 306 22.69 -21.48 1.49
C LEU A 306 22.83 -22.55 2.58
N LYS A 307 23.57 -22.25 3.67
CA LYS A 307 23.70 -23.18 4.80
C LYS A 307 22.36 -23.45 5.48
N GLU A 308 21.54 -22.40 5.64
CA GLU A 308 20.20 -22.51 6.21
C GLU A 308 19.28 -23.38 5.34
N LEU A 309 19.31 -23.16 4.03
CA LEU A 309 18.56 -23.95 3.05
C LEU A 309 18.98 -25.43 3.12
N LEU A 310 20.28 -25.72 3.08
CA LEU A 310 20.81 -27.09 3.25
C LEU A 310 20.39 -27.73 4.58
N ALA A 311 20.39 -26.98 5.68
CA ALA A 311 19.96 -27.46 6.98
C ALA A 311 18.44 -27.78 7.01
N LYS A 312 17.60 -26.91 6.43
CA LYS A 312 16.14 -27.15 6.30
C LYS A 312 15.85 -28.42 5.47
N PHE A 313 16.65 -28.70 4.44
CA PHE A 313 16.53 -29.96 3.69
C PHE A 313 17.00 -31.18 4.47
N ALA A 314 18.14 -31.07 5.15
CA ALA A 314 18.67 -32.16 5.96
C ALA A 314 17.73 -32.57 7.11
N SER A 315 16.86 -31.66 7.57
CA SER A 315 15.84 -31.97 8.58
C SER A 315 14.50 -32.47 8.01
N THR A 316 14.33 -32.45 6.70
CA THR A 316 13.09 -32.89 6.01
C THR A 316 13.21 -34.34 5.48
N VAL A 317 14.42 -34.90 5.47
CA VAL A 317 14.75 -36.31 5.14
C VAL A 317 14.88 -37.13 6.42
#